data_AF-A0A2W4UKZ6-F1
#
_entry.id   AF-A0A2W4UKZ6-F1
#
_cell.length_a   1.000
_cell.length_b   1.000
_cell.length_c   1.000
_cell.angle_alpha   90.00
_cell.angle_beta   90.00
_cell.angle_gamma   90.00
#
_symmetry.space_group_name_H-M   'P 1'
#
loop_
_entity.id
_entity.type
_entity.pdbx_description
1 polymer ?
#
loop_
_entity_poly.entity_id
_entity_poly.type
_entity_poly.pdbx_seq_one_letter_code
_entity_poly.pdbx_strand_id
1 'polypeptide(L)'
;MQYRTHDDGPLTTISIEPGAVVVEMAFDMPESFTRLHSHTFDHWMECVKGMALIEIDGNGRMVQAGDKYLVAAHQRHGVRPLQMGTVLRCRHEHADIHPDGARDGIPAEWLSRLTHAEACDAA
;
A
#
# COMPACT_ATOMS: atom_id res chain seq x y z
N MET A 1 -3.68 7.06 9.92
CA MET A 1 -2.81 8.23 9.61
C MET A 1 -3.00 8.58 8.15
N GLN A 2 -2.92 9.86 7.76
CA GLN A 2 -3.01 10.28 6.37
C GLN A 2 -1.80 11.16 5.98
N TYR A 3 -1.18 10.90 4.84
CA TYR A 3 -0.03 11.64 4.30
C TYR A 3 0.11 11.42 2.79
N ARG A 4 1.00 12.16 2.11
CA ARG A 4 1.42 11.85 0.74
C ARG A 4 2.84 11.30 0.76
N THR A 5 3.09 10.25 -0.02
CA THR A 5 4.42 9.64 -0.16
C THR A 5 5.44 10.58 -0.82
N HIS A 6 4.97 11.47 -1.69
CA HIS A 6 5.71 12.55 -2.34
C HIS A 6 4.72 13.63 -2.84
N ASP A 7 5.22 14.79 -3.27
CA ASP A 7 4.39 15.96 -3.63
C ASP A 7 3.33 15.65 -4.70
N ASP A 8 3.66 14.78 -5.65
CA ASP A 8 2.81 14.27 -6.73
C ASP A 8 2.25 12.85 -6.46
N GLY A 9 2.33 12.38 -5.22
CA GLY A 9 1.88 11.05 -4.82
C GLY A 9 0.40 10.99 -4.43
N PRO A 10 -0.17 9.78 -4.33
CA PRO A 10 -1.54 9.61 -3.84
C PRO A 10 -1.65 10.05 -2.38
N LEU A 11 -2.85 10.50 -2.00
CA LEU A 11 -3.20 10.69 -0.61
C LEU A 11 -3.34 9.31 0.04
N THR A 12 -2.39 8.98 0.91
CA THR A 12 -2.24 7.65 1.50
C THR A 12 -2.79 7.65 2.92
N THR A 13 -3.68 6.71 3.22
CA THR A 13 -4.24 6.49 4.54
C THR A 13 -3.82 5.13 5.06
N ILE A 14 -3.18 5.08 6.22
CA ILE A 14 -2.80 3.84 6.91
C ILE A 14 -3.76 3.56 8.06
N SER A 15 -4.32 2.36 8.09
CA SER A 15 -5.07 1.77 9.21
C SER A 15 -4.46 0.43 9.61
N ILE A 16 -4.65 0.06 10.88
CA ILE A 16 -4.26 -1.24 11.42
C ILE A 16 -5.54 -2.02 11.66
N GLU A 17 -5.60 -3.24 11.13
CA GLU A 17 -6.67 -4.21 11.35
C GLU A 17 -6.08 -5.45 12.04
N PRO A 18 -6.89 -6.28 12.71
CA PRO A 18 -6.40 -7.55 13.24
C PRO A 18 -5.68 -8.37 12.16
N GLY A 19 -4.40 -8.64 12.39
CA GLY A 19 -3.53 -9.42 11.49
C GLY A 19 -3.06 -8.71 10.21
N ALA A 20 -3.27 -7.39 10.06
CA ALA A 20 -2.76 -6.68 8.89
C ALA A 20 -2.61 -5.17 9.07
N VAL A 21 -1.74 -4.59 8.27
CA VAL A 21 -1.74 -3.15 7.99
C VAL A 21 -2.38 -2.91 6.64
N VAL A 22 -3.34 -1.99 6.60
CA VAL A 22 -4.07 -1.61 5.41
C VAL A 22 -3.66 -0.21 4.99
N VAL A 23 -3.24 -0.09 3.74
CA VAL A 23 -2.81 1.15 3.10
C VAL A 23 -3.80 1.47 1.99
N GLU A 24 -4.57 2.53 2.15
CA GLU A 24 -5.47 3.03 1.12
C GLU A 24 -4.84 4.23 0.41
N MET A 25 -4.71 4.15 -0.91
CA MET A 25 -4.13 5.19 -1.75
C MET A 25 -5.23 5.81 -2.61
N ALA A 26 -5.55 7.07 -2.35
CA ALA A 26 -6.46 7.85 -3.17
C ALA A 26 -5.65 8.70 -4.17
N PHE A 27 -5.82 8.42 -5.45
CA PHE A 27 -5.24 9.19 -6.55
C PHE A 27 -6.14 10.38 -6.86
N ASP A 28 -6.09 11.37 -5.98
CA ASP A 28 -6.98 12.52 -5.91
C ASP A 28 -6.50 13.74 -6.72
N MET A 29 -5.28 13.68 -7.28
CA MET A 29 -4.70 14.72 -8.12
C MET A 29 -4.44 14.21 -9.54
N PRO A 30 -4.53 15.10 -10.56
CA PRO A 30 -4.06 14.79 -11.90
C PRO A 30 -2.62 14.28 -11.88
N GLU A 31 -2.33 13.29 -12.71
CA GLU A 31 -0.98 12.71 -12.87
C GLU A 31 -0.40 12.03 -11.62
N SER A 32 -1.12 11.99 -10.50
CA SER A 32 -0.63 11.33 -9.29
C SER A 32 -0.26 9.87 -9.57
N PHE A 33 0.84 9.40 -9.01
CA PHE A 33 1.32 8.02 -9.23
C PHE A 33 2.11 7.53 -8.03
N THR A 34 2.38 6.23 -7.95
CA THR A 34 3.41 5.72 -7.05
C THR A 34 4.70 5.50 -7.82
N ARG A 35 5.83 5.92 -7.24
CA ARG A 35 7.14 5.59 -7.80
C ARG A 35 7.37 4.09 -7.79
N LEU A 36 8.25 3.60 -8.66
CA LEU A 36 8.63 2.19 -8.66
C LEU A 36 9.41 1.85 -7.38
N HIS A 37 8.86 0.93 -6.59
CA HIS A 37 9.41 0.48 -5.30
C HIS A 37 9.20 -1.03 -5.11
N SER A 38 9.64 -1.57 -3.97
CA SER A 38 9.49 -2.98 -3.61
C SER A 38 9.36 -3.13 -2.09
N HIS A 39 8.69 -4.18 -1.64
CA HIS A 39 8.57 -4.53 -0.21
C HIS A 39 9.30 -5.85 0.09
N THR A 40 9.66 -6.06 1.35
CA THR A 40 10.28 -7.31 1.84
C THR A 40 9.26 -8.45 1.92
N PHE A 41 7.98 -8.14 2.11
CA PHE A 41 6.91 -9.13 2.21
C PHE A 41 5.87 -8.93 1.11
N ASP A 42 5.19 -10.03 0.80
CA ASP A 42 4.03 -10.06 -0.07
C ASP A 42 2.93 -9.13 0.45
N HIS A 43 2.17 -8.54 -0.47
CA HIS A 43 0.94 -7.86 -0.12
C HIS A 43 -0.11 -7.98 -1.22
N TRP A 44 -1.37 -7.89 -0.81
CA TRP A 44 -2.49 -7.87 -1.73
C TRP A 44 -2.84 -6.43 -2.07
N MET A 45 -2.89 -6.11 -3.36
CA MET A 45 -3.41 -4.85 -3.87
C MET A 45 -4.78 -5.07 -4.49
N GLU A 46 -5.75 -4.28 -4.06
CA GLU A 46 -7.12 -4.26 -4.59
C GLU A 46 -7.42 -2.91 -5.21
N CYS A 47 -7.99 -2.91 -6.41
CA CYS A 47 -8.59 -1.70 -6.96
C CYS A 47 -10.00 -1.56 -6.40
N VAL A 48 -10.19 -0.67 -5.43
CA VAL A 48 -11.48 -0.47 -4.76
C VAL A 48 -12.42 0.32 -5.66
N LYS A 49 -11.89 1.33 -6.34
CA LYS A 49 -12.65 2.21 -7.21
C LYS A 49 -11.77 2.67 -8.36
N GLY A 50 -12.37 2.81 -9.53
CA GLY A 50 -11.71 3.41 -10.67
C GLY A 50 -10.89 2.39 -11.46
N MET A 51 -9.75 2.83 -12.00
CA MET A 51 -8.93 2.05 -12.91
C MET A 51 -7.49 2.56 -12.89
N ALA A 52 -6.53 1.64 -12.92
CA ALA A 52 -5.11 1.97 -12.91
C ALA A 52 -4.33 1.02 -13.82
N LEU A 53 -3.17 1.49 -14.29
CA LEU A 53 -2.10 0.67 -14.81
C LEU A 53 -1.15 0.34 -13.66
N ILE A 54 -0.99 -0.95 -13.38
CA ILE A 54 0.00 -1.46 -12.45
C ILE A 54 1.20 -1.94 -13.26
N GLU A 55 2.40 -1.51 -12.90
CA GLU A 55 3.64 -1.99 -13.48
C GLU A 55 4.32 -2.90 -12.48
N ILE A 56 4.69 -4.12 -12.87
CA ILE A 56 5.38 -5.10 -12.02
C ILE A 56 6.49 -5.75 -12.83
N ASP A 57 7.73 -5.61 -12.36
CA ASP A 57 8.95 -6.07 -13.02
C ASP A 57 9.00 -5.68 -14.50
N GLY A 58 8.57 -4.44 -14.82
CA GLY A 58 8.51 -3.88 -16.16
C GLY A 58 7.31 -4.31 -17.01
N ASN A 59 6.41 -5.14 -16.48
CA ASN A 59 5.19 -5.57 -17.18
C ASN A 59 3.99 -4.77 -16.70
N GLY A 60 3.34 -4.07 -17.63
CA GLY A 60 2.12 -3.31 -17.36
C GLY A 60 0.87 -4.18 -17.44
N ARG A 61 0.00 -4.08 -16.44
CA ARG A 61 -1.35 -4.67 -16.43
C ARG A 61 -2.37 -3.63 -16.00
N MET A 62 -3.51 -3.60 -16.68
CA MET A 62 -4.64 -2.77 -16.25
C MET A 62 -5.43 -3.49 -15.16
N VAL A 63 -5.85 -2.75 -14.14
CA VAL A 63 -6.75 -3.18 -13.08
C VAL A 63 -7.94 -2.24 -12.96
N GLN A 64 -9.10 -2.79 -12.67
CA GLN A 64 -10.36 -2.07 -12.49
C GLN A 64 -11.00 -2.41 -11.14
N ALA A 65 -12.01 -1.63 -10.75
CA ALA A 65 -12.71 -1.83 -9.48
C ALA A 65 -13.15 -3.30 -9.26
N GLY A 66 -12.77 -3.87 -8.12
CA GLY A 66 -13.00 -5.26 -7.73
C GLY A 66 -11.84 -6.21 -8.06
N ASP A 67 -10.90 -5.82 -8.93
CA ASP A 67 -9.73 -6.63 -9.22
C ASP A 67 -8.78 -6.68 -8.01
N LYS A 68 -8.21 -7.86 -7.77
CA LYS A 68 -7.17 -8.10 -6.75
C LYS A 68 -5.93 -8.69 -7.40
N TYR A 69 -4.78 -8.29 -6.88
CA TYR A 69 -3.48 -8.73 -7.37
C TYR A 69 -2.52 -8.97 -6.21
N LEU A 70 -1.79 -10.07 -6.24
CA LEU A 70 -0.72 -10.36 -5.29
C LEU A 70 0.58 -9.76 -5.81
N VAL A 71 1.14 -8.80 -5.08
CA VAL A 71 2.51 -8.33 -5.33
C VAL A 71 3.42 -9.16 -4.44
N ALA A 72 4.23 -10.03 -5.05
CA ALA A 72 5.15 -10.87 -4.28
C ALA A 72 6.32 -10.06 -3.73
N ALA A 73 6.93 -10.57 -2.68
CA ALA A 73 8.10 -10.01 -2.03
C ALA A 73 9.19 -9.68 -3.06
N HIS A 74 9.80 -8.52 -2.85
CA HIS A 74 10.89 -7.96 -3.66
C HIS A 74 10.55 -7.64 -5.11
N GLN A 75 9.31 -7.86 -5.58
CA GLN A 75 8.91 -7.43 -6.92
C GLN A 75 8.87 -5.92 -7.00
N ARG A 76 9.50 -5.38 -8.03
CA ARG A 76 9.52 -3.94 -8.25
C ARG A 76 8.22 -3.54 -8.93
N HIS A 77 7.46 -2.65 -8.30
CA HIS A 77 6.15 -2.28 -8.78
C HIS A 77 5.82 -0.82 -8.57
N GLY A 78 4.86 -0.31 -9.33
CA GLY A 78 4.34 1.04 -9.25
C GLY A 78 2.98 1.13 -9.91
N VAL A 79 2.27 2.22 -9.66
CA VAL A 79 0.88 2.37 -10.07
C VAL A 79 0.63 3.75 -10.65
N ARG A 80 -0.04 3.78 -11.81
CA ARG A 80 -0.51 4.99 -12.46
C ARG A 80 -2.02 4.92 -12.63
N PRO A 81 -2.81 5.84 -12.03
CA PRO A 81 -4.25 5.89 -12.22
C PRO A 81 -4.56 6.23 -13.68
N LEU A 82 -5.56 5.58 -14.26
CA LEU A 82 -6.10 5.91 -15.58
C LEU A 82 -7.29 6.87 -15.48
N GLN A 83 -7.78 7.13 -14.26
CA GLN A 83 -8.81 8.11 -13.97
C GLN A 83 -8.61 8.73 -12.59
N MET A 84 -8.89 10.03 -12.47
CA MET A 84 -8.85 10.76 -11.20
C MET A 84 -9.89 10.20 -10.23
N GLY A 85 -9.52 10.11 -8.95
CA GLY A 85 -10.37 9.50 -7.91
C GLY A 85 -10.34 7.97 -7.93
N THR A 86 -9.38 7.37 -8.61
CA THR A 86 -9.03 5.94 -8.44
C THR A 86 -8.55 5.72 -7.01
N VAL A 87 -8.97 4.61 -6.41
CA VAL A 87 -8.59 4.22 -5.04
C VAL A 87 -8.09 2.79 -5.07
N LEU A 88 -6.88 2.60 -4.54
CA LEU A 88 -6.30 1.28 -4.33
C LEU A 88 -6.16 1.01 -2.84
N ARG A 89 -6.29 -0.25 -2.46
CA ARG A 89 -6.09 -0.73 -1.10
C ARG A 89 -5.06 -1.84 -1.09
N CYS A 90 -3.94 -1.61 -0.42
CA CYS A 90 -2.92 -2.62 -0.15
C CYS A 90 -3.13 -3.20 1.25
N ARG A 91 -3.20 -4.52 1.36
CA ARG A 91 -3.25 -5.25 2.64
C ARG A 91 -1.93 -5.99 2.82
N HIS A 92 -1.20 -5.62 3.85
CA HIS A 92 0.05 -6.23 4.26
C HIS A 92 -0.20 -7.06 5.53
N GLU A 93 -0.13 -8.39 5.41
CA GLU A 93 -0.24 -9.29 6.58
C GLU A 93 1.04 -9.29 7.44
N HIS A 94 2.15 -8.86 6.84
CA HIS A 94 3.42 -8.62 7.50
C HIS A 94 3.83 -7.17 7.27
N ALA A 95 4.18 -6.44 8.33
CA ALA A 95 4.43 -5.01 8.23
C ALA A 95 5.82 -4.71 7.64
N ASP A 96 5.84 -4.21 6.40
CA ASP A 96 7.01 -3.61 5.76
C ASP A 96 6.59 -2.45 4.83
N ILE A 97 6.03 -1.40 5.44
CA ILE A 97 5.56 -0.21 4.72
C ILE A 97 6.69 0.82 4.71
N HIS A 98 7.27 1.06 3.54
CA HIS A 98 8.30 2.07 3.30
C HIS A 98 7.77 3.15 2.36
N PRO A 99 7.42 4.35 2.85
CA PRO A 99 7.18 5.49 1.96
C PRO A 99 8.54 6.03 1.48
N ASP A 100 8.88 5.72 0.22
CA ASP A 100 9.99 6.30 -0.57
C ASP A 100 11.29 6.67 0.19
N GLY A 101 12.19 5.69 0.33
CA GLY A 101 13.62 5.96 0.15
C GLY A 101 14.43 6.61 1.28
N ALA A 102 13.96 6.66 2.53
CA ALA A 102 14.79 7.15 3.63
C ALA A 102 14.66 6.28 4.88
N ARG A 103 15.53 5.25 5.00
CA ARG A 103 16.03 4.56 6.23
C ARG A 103 15.09 4.18 7.39
N ASP A 104 13.83 4.57 7.40
CA ASP A 104 12.91 4.42 8.51
C ASP A 104 11.61 3.85 7.92
N GLY A 105 11.39 2.57 8.18
CA GLY A 105 10.05 1.99 8.10
C GLY A 105 9.13 2.63 9.13
N ILE A 106 7.97 2.01 9.39
CA ILE A 106 7.08 2.42 10.49
C ILE A 106 7.94 2.62 11.76
N PRO A 107 7.92 3.79 12.41
CA PRO A 107 8.83 4.08 13.52
C PRO A 107 8.72 2.99 14.59
N ALA A 108 9.84 2.61 15.23
CA ALA A 108 9.92 1.43 16.09
C ALA A 108 8.86 1.41 17.20
N GLU A 109 8.44 2.58 17.70
CA GLU A 109 7.38 2.70 18.70
C GLU A 109 5.99 2.25 18.20
N TRP A 110 5.78 2.13 16.89
CA TRP A 110 4.53 1.72 16.26
C TRP A 110 4.53 0.22 15.92
N LEU A 111 5.70 -0.40 15.75
CA LEU A 111 5.86 -1.86 15.65
C LEU A 111 5.32 -2.58 16.90
N SER A 112 5.39 -1.94 18.06
CA SER A 112 4.79 -2.46 19.31
C SER A 112 3.26 -2.63 19.22
N ARG A 113 2.59 -1.79 18.42
CA ARG A 113 1.13 -1.85 18.19
C ARG A 113 0.75 -2.90 17.13
N LEU A 114 1.71 -3.39 16.35
CA LEU A 114 1.54 -4.41 15.33
C LEU A 114 1.79 -5.82 15.86
N THR A 115 2.51 -5.94 16.97
CA THR A 115 2.90 -7.22 17.60
C THR A 115 2.10 -7.56 18.85
N HIS A 116 1.38 -6.61 19.45
CA HIS A 116 0.38 -6.89 20.47
C HIS A 116 -0.97 -7.18 19.82
N ALA A 117 -1.08 -8.38 19.22
CA ALA A 117 -2.28 -9.17 19.45
C ALA A 117 -2.41 -9.26 20.97
N GLU A 118 -3.51 -8.75 21.52
CA GLU A 118 -3.77 -8.77 22.95
C GLU A 118 -3.45 -10.17 23.49
N ALA A 119 -2.68 -10.23 24.58
CA ALA A 119 -2.87 -11.29 25.55
C ALA A 119 -4.27 -11.09 26.16
N CYS A 120 -5.30 -11.38 25.36
CA CYS A 120 -6.58 -11.81 25.87
C CYS A 120 -6.43 -13.30 26.18
N ASP A 121 -6.80 -13.64 27.41
CA ASP A 121 -6.79 -14.96 28.04
C ASP A 121 -5.47 -15.43 28.68
N ALA A 122 -5.21 -14.91 29.88
CA ALA A 122 -4.87 -15.78 31.01
C ALA A 122 -5.48 -15.20 32.30
N ALA A 123 -6.08 -16.10 33.06
CA ALA A 123 -6.91 -15.89 34.25
C ALA A 123 -6.26 -15.12 35.41
#